data_AF-A0A7S0N8B4-F1
#
_entry.id   AF-A0A7S0N8B4-F1
#
_cell.length_a   1.000
_cell.length_b   1.000
_cell.length_c   1.000
_cell.angle_alpha   90.00
_cell.angle_beta   90.00
_cell.angle_gamma   90.00
#
_symmetry.space_group_name_H-M   'P 1'
#
loop_
_entity.id
_entity.type
_entity.pdbx_description
1 polymer ?
#
loop_
_entity_poly.entity_id
_entity_poly.type
_entity_poly.pdbx_seq_one_letter_code
_entity_poly.pdbx_strand_id
1 'polypeptide(L)'
;LDISDEFKLVIENLRGNDDKVRIVLNKSDQVTPQQLMRVYGALMWSLGKVFRTPEVTRVYISSFWNCPYAPAGRASYELFDKEKSDLFRDLRDIPKNAAVRRVNELVKRARICKVHALVC
;
A
#
# COMPACT_ATOMS: atom_id res chain seq x y z
N LEU A 1 6.75 -11.11 12.62
CA LEU A 1 6.44 -11.22 11.17
C LEU A 1 7.60 -10.54 10.48
N ASP A 2 8.66 -11.30 10.23
CA ASP A 2 9.84 -10.75 9.59
C ASP A 2 9.57 -10.75 8.09
N ILE A 3 9.69 -9.56 7.50
CA ILE A 3 9.64 -9.41 6.05
C ILE A 3 10.91 -10.06 5.53
N SER A 4 10.77 -11.11 4.71
CA SER A 4 11.92 -11.83 4.15
C SER A 4 12.80 -10.89 3.33
N ASP A 5 14.10 -11.15 3.30
CA ASP A 5 15.08 -10.34 2.55
C ASP A 5 14.72 -10.25 1.06
N GLU A 6 14.12 -11.30 0.48
CA GLU A 6 13.63 -11.27 -0.90
C GLU A 6 12.49 -10.25 -1.08
N PHE A 7 11.58 -10.16 -0.10
CA PHE A 7 10.47 -9.21 -0.17
C PHE A 7 10.97 -7.77 -0.01
N LYS A 8 11.99 -7.57 0.83
CA LYS A 8 12.67 -6.28 0.96
C LYS A 8 13.31 -5.86 -0.38
N LEU A 9 14.00 -6.78 -1.05
CA LEU A 9 14.60 -6.51 -2.37
C LEU A 9 13.55 -6.13 -3.42
N VAL A 10 12.39 -6.80 -3.42
CA VAL A 10 11.29 -6.46 -4.33
C VAL A 10 10.78 -5.03 -4.06
N ILE A 11 10.60 -4.64 -2.80
CA ILE A 11 10.16 -3.29 -2.46
C ILE A 11 11.22 -2.24 -2.86
N GLU A 12 12.51 -2.53 -2.65
CA GLU A 12 13.58 -1.61 -3.07
C GLU A 12 13.59 -1.38 -4.59
N ASN A 13 13.25 -2.40 -5.38
CA ASN A 13 13.11 -2.28 -6.83
C ASN A 13 11.86 -1.48 -7.27
N LEU A 14 10.85 -1.35 -6.40
CA LEU A 14 9.65 -0.54 -6.66
C LEU A 14 9.85 0.94 -6.33
N ARG A 15 11.02 1.32 -5.82
CA ARG A 15 11.35 2.70 -5.43
C ARG A 15 11.08 3.69 -6.56
N GLY A 16 10.40 4.80 -6.24
CA GLY A 16 9.99 5.81 -7.21
C GLY A 16 8.66 5.52 -7.90
N ASN A 17 8.07 4.35 -7.64
CA ASN A 17 6.69 3.99 -8.00
C ASN A 17 5.83 3.76 -6.74
N ASP A 18 6.24 4.33 -5.60
CA ASP A 18 5.60 4.15 -4.30
C ASP A 18 4.11 4.55 -4.34
N ASP A 19 3.75 5.54 -5.18
CA ASP A 19 2.38 6.00 -5.44
C ASP A 19 1.47 4.94 -6.11
N LYS A 20 2.06 3.89 -6.69
CA LYS A 20 1.32 2.79 -7.36
C LYS A 20 1.12 1.59 -6.44
N VAL A 21 1.88 1.51 -5.35
CA VAL A 21 1.86 0.39 -4.41
C VAL A 21 0.67 0.54 -3.46
N ARG A 22 -0.17 -0.49 -3.39
CA ARG A 22 -1.19 -0.64 -2.35
C ARG A 22 -0.83 -1.86 -1.52
N ILE A 23 -0.84 -1.71 -0.19
CA ILE A 23 -0.51 -2.80 0.72
C ILE A 23 -1.81 -3.35 1.30
N VAL A 24 -1.97 -4.67 1.28
CA VAL A 24 -3.17 -5.35 1.75
C VAL A 24 -2.79 -6.36 2.83
N LEU A 25 -3.33 -6.18 4.03
CA LEU A 25 -3.23 -7.14 5.11
C LEU A 25 -4.44 -8.07 5.01
N ASN A 26 -4.24 -9.23 4.38
CA ASN A 26 -5.29 -10.21 4.13
C ASN A 26 -5.53 -11.14 5.33
N LYS A 27 -6.66 -11.85 5.35
CA LYS A 27 -7.05 -12.82 6.38
C LYS A 27 -7.16 -12.22 7.79
N SER A 28 -7.46 -10.94 7.89
CA SER A 28 -7.58 -10.22 9.18
C SER A 28 -8.70 -10.75 10.07
N ASP A 29 -9.66 -11.49 9.51
CA ASP A 29 -10.78 -12.09 10.23
C ASP A 29 -10.39 -13.33 11.03
N GLN A 30 -9.25 -13.96 10.73
CA GLN A 30 -8.75 -15.15 11.42
C GLN A 30 -8.09 -14.84 12.77
N VAL A 31 -7.86 -13.57 13.07
CA VAL A 31 -7.17 -13.12 14.29
C VAL A 31 -8.07 -12.22 15.12
N THR A 32 -7.81 -12.17 16.42
CA THR A 32 -8.54 -11.25 17.32
C THR A 32 -8.13 -9.80 17.06
N PRO A 33 -8.98 -8.79 17.36
CA PRO A 33 -8.65 -7.38 17.15
C PRO A 33 -7.34 -6.93 17.82
N GLN A 34 -7.04 -7.45 19.02
CA GLN A 34 -5.79 -7.15 19.72
C GLN A 34 -4.56 -7.71 18.99
N GLN A 35 -4.65 -8.96 18.50
CA GLN A 35 -3.58 -9.56 17.70
C GLN A 35 -3.42 -8.82 16.36
N LEU A 36 -4.51 -8.43 15.73
CA LEU A 36 -4.50 -7.66 14.49
C LEU A 36 -3.74 -6.35 14.65
N MET A 37 -3.96 -5.61 15.74
CA MET A 37 -3.20 -4.37 16.03
C MET A 37 -1.71 -4.63 16.21
N ARG A 38 -1.33 -5.73 16.87
CA ARG A 38 0.09 -6.11 17.02
C ARG A 38 0.73 -6.46 15.67
N VAL A 39 0.02 -7.20 14.82
CA VAL A 39 0.50 -7.57 13.49
C VAL A 39 0.61 -6.34 12.59
N TYR A 40 -0.39 -5.45 12.63
CA TYR A 40 -0.38 -4.18 11.90
C TYR A 40 0.80 -3.31 12.32
N GLY A 41 1.03 -3.14 13.63
CA GLY A 41 2.16 -2.38 14.14
C GLY A 41 3.52 -2.96 13.70
N ALA A 42 3.66 -4.28 13.77
CA ALA A 42 4.87 -4.96 13.29
C ALA A 42 5.09 -4.77 11.78
N LEU A 43 4.01 -4.83 10.98
CA LEU A 43 4.08 -4.56 9.54
C LEU A 43 4.52 -3.12 9.26
N MET A 44 3.87 -2.14 9.87
CA MET A 44 4.20 -0.73 9.68
C MET A 44 5.63 -0.41 10.08
N TRP A 45 6.12 -0.99 11.19
CA TRP A 45 7.50 -0.86 11.62
C TRP A 45 8.48 -1.40 10.58
N SER A 46 8.21 -2.59 10.05
CA SER A 46 9.06 -3.19 9.02
C SER A 46 9.01 -2.40 7.71
N LEU A 47 7.83 -1.93 7.28
CA LEU A 47 7.70 -1.08 6.09
C LEU A 47 8.44 0.25 6.26
N GLY A 48 8.40 0.87 7.44
CA GLY A 48 9.14 2.11 7.71
C GLY A 48 10.67 1.95 7.64
N LYS A 49 11.20 0.74 7.82
CA LYS A 49 12.63 0.46 7.60
C LYS A 49 12.99 0.29 6.13
N VAL A 50 12.04 -0.12 5.30
CA VAL A 50 12.27 -0.43 3.88
C VAL A 50 11.95 0.76 2.98
N PHE A 51 10.85 1.46 3.23
CA PHE A 51 10.51 2.70 2.55
C PHE A 51 11.37 3.85 3.07
N ARG A 52 12.10 4.51 2.17
CA ARG A 52 12.94 5.68 2.50
C ARG A 52 12.18 7.01 2.40
N THR A 53 10.87 6.96 2.23
CA THR A 53 9.99 8.14 2.14
C THR A 53 9.32 8.40 3.49
N PRO A 54 9.15 9.67 3.89
CA PRO A 54 8.41 10.01 5.11
C PRO A 54 6.89 9.77 4.97
N GLU A 55 6.42 9.49 3.76
CA GLU A 55 5.02 9.23 3.45
C GLU A 55 4.63 7.81 3.90
N VAL A 56 3.59 7.75 4.74
CA VAL A 56 3.06 6.49 5.26
C VAL A 56 2.21 5.80 4.20
N THR A 57 2.63 4.62 3.74
CA THR A 57 1.87 3.83 2.77
C THR A 57 0.53 3.39 3.37
N ARG A 58 -0.57 3.57 2.63
CA ARG A 58 -1.89 3.10 3.08
C ARG A 58 -1.95 1.58 3.03
N VAL A 59 -2.35 0.97 4.15
CA VAL A 59 -2.54 -0.47 4.31
C VAL A 59 -4.04 -0.75 4.46
N TYR A 60 -4.59 -1.58 3.58
CA TYR A 60 -5.98 -2.01 3.62
C TYR A 60 -6.11 -3.30 4.42
N ILE A 61 -7.01 -3.32 5.42
CA ILE A 61 -7.16 -4.42 6.36
C ILE A 61 -8.51 -5.10 6.12
N SER A 62 -8.52 -6.30 5.56
CA SER A 62 -9.76 -7.07 5.35
C SER A 62 -9.44 -8.51 4.97
N SER A 63 -10.48 -9.34 4.89
CA SER A 63 -10.40 -10.68 4.31
C SER A 63 -11.04 -10.69 2.93
N PHE A 64 -10.22 -10.84 1.88
CA PHE A 64 -10.66 -10.75 0.49
C PHE A 64 -11.06 -12.12 -0.06
N TRP A 65 -12.12 -12.68 0.52
CA TRP A 65 -12.74 -13.94 0.10
C TRP A 65 -14.26 -13.82 0.01
N ASN A 66 -14.90 -14.81 -0.60
CA ASN A 66 -16.36 -14.85 -0.80
C ASN A 66 -17.11 -15.51 0.38
N CYS A 67 -16.40 -15.90 1.44
CA CYS A 67 -16.98 -16.53 2.61
C CYS A 67 -17.34 -15.50 3.69
N PRO A 68 -18.29 -15.80 4.59
CA PRO A 68 -18.55 -14.96 5.75
C PRO A 68 -17.28 -14.82 6.60
N TYR A 69 -17.09 -13.65 7.19
CA TYR A 69 -15.97 -13.40 8.11
C TYR A 69 -15.96 -14.42 9.26
N ALA A 70 -14.77 -14.91 9.59
CA ALA A 70 -14.61 -15.85 10.69
C ALA A 70 -15.13 -15.29 12.02
N PRO A 71 -15.60 -16.15 12.95
CA PRO A 71 -16.20 -15.72 14.21
C PRO A 71 -15.29 -14.79 15.03
N ALA A 72 -13.97 -15.01 14.98
CA ALA A 72 -12.96 -14.22 15.67
C ALA A 72 -12.91 -12.74 15.22
N GLY A 73 -13.20 -12.47 13.94
CA GLY A 73 -13.23 -11.13 13.36
C GLY A 73 -14.63 -10.53 13.22
N ARG A 74 -15.69 -11.23 13.64
CA ARG A 74 -17.08 -10.81 13.43
C ARG A 74 -17.40 -9.46 14.09
N ALA A 75 -16.75 -9.13 15.20
CA ALA A 75 -16.90 -7.83 15.88
C ALA A 75 -16.34 -6.64 15.06
N SER A 76 -15.45 -6.88 14.09
CA SER A 76 -14.81 -5.85 13.27
C SER A 76 -15.31 -5.88 11.81
N TYR A 77 -16.46 -6.51 11.54
CA TYR A 77 -16.98 -6.66 10.18
C TYR A 77 -17.17 -5.30 9.47
N GLU A 78 -17.66 -4.28 10.16
CA GLU A 78 -17.86 -2.94 9.58
C GLU A 78 -16.55 -2.29 9.14
N LEU A 79 -15.47 -2.51 9.90
CA LEU A 79 -14.14 -2.02 9.54
C LEU A 79 -13.66 -2.72 8.27
N PHE A 80 -13.80 -4.05 8.21
CA PHE A 80 -13.36 -4.84 7.06
C PHE A 80 -14.14 -4.52 5.79
N ASP A 81 -15.44 -4.26 5.88
CA ASP A 81 -16.27 -3.85 4.74
C ASP A 81 -15.96 -2.43 4.27
N LYS A 82 -15.71 -1.50 5.21
CA LYS A 82 -15.26 -0.15 4.88
C LYS A 82 -13.91 -0.16 4.18
N GLU A 83 -12.92 -0.86 4.73
CA GLU A 83 -11.58 -0.97 4.11
C GLU A 83 -11.63 -1.66 2.75
N LYS A 84 -12.47 -2.69 2.59
CA LYS A 84 -12.71 -3.34 1.29
C LYS A 84 -13.33 -2.38 0.29
N SER A 85 -14.33 -1.60 0.71
CA SER A 85 -14.98 -0.59 -0.13
C SER A 85 -14.01 0.52 -0.54
N ASP A 86 -13.15 0.97 0.37
CA ASP A 86 -12.12 1.97 0.09
C ASP A 86 -11.07 1.45 -0.89
N LEU A 87 -10.62 0.20 -0.76
CA LEU A 87 -9.74 -0.43 -1.75
C LEU A 87 -10.41 -0.48 -3.13
N PHE A 88 -11.68 -0.88 -3.21
CA PHE A 88 -12.40 -0.90 -4.49
C PHE A 88 -12.58 0.50 -5.09
N ARG A 89 -12.80 1.52 -4.27
CA ARG A 89 -12.87 2.91 -4.75
C ARG A 89 -11.52 3.35 -5.33
N ASP A 90 -10.43 3.12 -4.60
CA ASP A 90 -9.07 3.44 -5.07
C ASP A 90 -8.76 2.70 -6.39
N LEU A 91 -9.09 1.40 -6.49
CA LEU A 91 -8.93 0.63 -7.72
C LEU A 91 -9.72 1.20 -8.90
N ARG A 92 -10.96 1.67 -8.68
CA ARG A 92 -11.77 2.30 -9.74
C ARG A 92 -11.22 3.66 -10.18
N ASP A 93 -10.56 4.38 -9.29
CA ASP A 93 -10.00 5.70 -9.58
C ASP A 93 -8.59 5.64 -10.20
N ILE A 94 -7.91 4.49 -10.17
CA ILE A 94 -6.63 4.25 -10.87
C ILE A 94 -6.60 4.79 -12.30
N PRO A 95 -7.52 4.39 -13.21
CA PRO A 95 -7.45 4.84 -14.61
C PRO A 95 -7.63 6.35 -14.77
N LYS A 96 -8.46 6.99 -13.93
CA LYS A 96 -8.63 8.45 -13.93
C LYS A 96 -7.34 9.14 -13.48
N ASN A 97 -6.74 8.64 -12.41
CA ASN A 97 -5.49 9.15 -11.87
C ASN A 97 -4.28 8.87 -12.78
N ALA A 98 -4.37 7.88 -13.68
CA ALA A 98 -3.29 7.55 -14.61
C ALA A 98 -2.99 8.68 -15.60
N ALA A 99 -4.01 9.41 -16.08
CA ALA A 99 -3.81 10.54 -16.99
C ALA A 99 -3.06 11.69 -16.29
N VAL A 100 -3.51 12.08 -15.09
CA VAL A 100 -2.85 13.10 -14.25
C VAL A 100 -1.41 12.67 -13.92
N ARG A 101 -1.20 11.40 -13.59
CA ARG A 101 0.14 10.85 -13.31
C ARG A 101 1.05 10.91 -14.53
N ARG A 102 0.57 10.58 -15.74
CA ARG A 102 1.37 10.68 -16.97
C ARG A 102 1.87 12.11 -17.19
N VAL A 103 1.01 13.10 -16.94
CA VAL A 103 1.40 14.53 -17.02
C VAL A 103 2.49 14.84 -15.98
N ASN A 104 2.33 14.40 -14.72
CA ASN A 104 3.33 14.63 -13.68
C ASN A 104 4.69 14.00 -14.00
N GLU A 105 4.70 12.78 -14.54
CA GLU A 105 5.93 12.10 -14.95
C GLU A 105 6.61 12.80 -16.13
N LEU A 106 5.84 13.32 -17.09
CA LEU A 106 6.38 14.13 -18.18
C LEU A 106 7.04 15.41 -17.66
N VAL A 107 6.40 16.10 -16.71
CA VAL A 107 6.96 17.31 -16.07
C VAL A 107 8.25 17.00 -15.31
N LYS A 108 8.31 15.89 -14.56
CA LYS A 108 9.54 15.45 -13.88
C LYS A 108 10.67 15.21 -14.88
N ARG A 109 10.40 14.47 -15.96
CA ARG A 109 11.40 14.18 -17.02
C ARG A 109 11.88 15.46 -17.72
N ALA A 110 10.97 16.38 -18.04
CA ALA A 110 11.32 17.66 -18.66
C ALA A 110 12.25 18.49 -17.75
N ARG A 111 11.99 18.53 -16.44
CA ARG A 111 12.87 19.20 -15.47
C ARG A 111 14.27 18.60 -15.44
N ILE A 112 14.38 17.27 -15.40
CA ILE A 112 15.67 16.58 -15.41
C ILE A 112 16.43 16.87 -16.70
N CYS A 113 15.75 16.83 -17.85
CA CYS A 113 16.35 17.15 -19.15
C CYS A 113 16.88 18.58 -19.22
N LYS A 114 16.12 19.56 -18.70
CA LYS A 114 16.58 20.96 -18.61
C LYS A 114 17.85 21.11 -17.77
N VAL A 115 17.92 20.45 -16.61
CA VAL A 115 19.11 20.49 -15.75
C VAL A 115 20.30 19.86 -16.47
N HIS A 116 20.11 18.72 -17.13
CA HIS A 116 21.16 18.05 -17.89
C HIS A 116 21.71 18.96 -19.00
N ALA A 117 20.84 19.64 -19.75
CA ALA A 117 21.24 20.57 -20.80
C ALA A 117 21.94 21.85 -20.31
N LEU A 118 21.84 22.19 -19.01
CA LEU A 118 22.55 23.34 -18.41
C LEU A 118 23.90 22.94 -17.79
N VAL A 119 24.09 21.65 -17.51
CA VAL A 119 25.32 21.10 -16.91
C VAL A 119 26.28 20.59 -17.99
N CYS A 120 25.76 20.13 -19.12
CA CYS A 120 26.52 19.81 -20.33
C CYS A 120 26.84 21.07 -21.14
#